data_AF-I1HKA0-F1
#
_entry.id   AF-I1HKA0-F1
#
_cell.length_a   1.000
_cell.length_b   1.000
_cell.length_c   1.000
_cell.angle_alpha   90.00
_cell.angle_beta   90.00
_cell.angle_gamma   90.00
#
_symmetry.space_group_name_H-M   'P 1'
#
loop_
_entity.id
_entity.type
_entity.pdbx_description
1 polymer ?
#
loop_
_entity_poly.entity_id
_entity_poly.type
_entity_poly.pdbx_seq_one_letter_code
_entity_poly.pdbx_strand_id
1 'polypeptide(L)'
;MASPRASLPVSLLAVVLLAVDTVSAGAQPPTTTTVMTAAAEGPVFLAAAGLAERLGGGEGQQQYCWESLMEIRSCTGEIVLFFLNGEAYLGPGCCRAVRAIERLCWAADAMLSVIGLTPEEGDMLKGYCDDDGQGHHTAAPPRA
;
A
#
# COMPACT_ATOMS: atom_id res chain seq x y z
N MET A 1 -27.23 -6.95 34.13
CA MET A 1 -26.51 -5.72 33.71
C MET A 1 -26.52 -5.71 32.19
N ALA A 2 -27.39 -4.90 31.60
CA ALA A 2 -27.66 -4.89 30.16
C ALA A 2 -26.77 -3.83 29.48
N SER A 3 -26.11 -4.22 28.39
CA SER A 3 -25.26 -3.35 27.57
C SER A 3 -26.13 -2.32 26.81
N PRO A 4 -25.78 -1.03 26.77
CA PRO A 4 -26.52 -0.06 25.98
C PRO A 4 -26.27 -0.31 24.49
N ARG A 5 -27.35 -0.57 23.74
CA ARG A 5 -27.33 -0.56 22.28
C ARG A 5 -26.92 0.84 21.84
N ALA A 6 -25.72 0.96 21.27
CA ALA A 6 -25.26 2.18 20.63
C ALA A 6 -26.22 2.54 19.49
N SER A 7 -27.14 3.45 19.75
CA SER A 7 -27.94 4.10 18.71
C SER A 7 -27.00 5.04 17.95
N LEU A 8 -26.46 4.56 16.82
CA LEU A 8 -25.86 5.43 15.82
C LEU A 8 -26.86 6.55 15.51
N PRO A 9 -26.46 7.84 15.61
CA PRO A 9 -27.40 8.92 15.35
C PRO A 9 -27.82 8.83 13.89
N VAL A 10 -29.12 8.98 13.62
CA VAL A 10 -29.70 8.99 12.27
C VAL A 10 -28.93 9.93 11.32
N SER A 11 -28.31 10.98 11.88
CA SER A 11 -27.38 11.87 11.19
C SER A 11 -26.18 11.18 10.54
N LEU A 12 -25.59 10.16 11.17
CA LEU A 12 -24.44 9.41 10.63
C LEU A 12 -24.85 8.56 9.41
N LEU A 13 -26.03 7.96 9.43
CA LEU A 13 -26.59 7.25 8.28
C LEU A 13 -26.93 8.20 7.12
N ALA A 14 -27.47 9.39 7.41
CA ALA A 14 -27.78 10.40 6.40
C ALA A 14 -26.51 10.92 5.68
N VAL A 15 -25.40 11.08 6.40
CA VAL A 15 -24.11 11.49 5.81
C VAL A 15 -23.56 10.43 4.85
N VAL A 16 -23.70 9.14 5.19
CA VAL A 16 -23.23 8.04 4.32
C VAL A 16 -24.06 7.96 3.02
N LEU A 17 -25.37 8.22 3.10
CA LEU A 17 -26.25 8.22 1.93
C LEU A 17 -26.01 9.40 0.98
N LEU A 18 -25.61 10.57 1.49
CA LEU A 18 -25.31 11.73 0.64
C LEU A 18 -24.01 11.59 -0.17
N ALA A 19 -23.16 10.59 0.12
CA ALA A 19 -21.90 10.38 -0.57
C ALA A 19 -22.01 9.53 -1.86
N VAL A 20 -23.16 8.90 -2.13
CA VAL A 20 -23.33 7.96 -3.27
C VAL A 20 -23.98 8.55 -4.53
N ASP A 21 -24.55 9.75 -4.46
CA ASP A 21 -25.28 10.36 -5.60
C ASP A 21 -24.48 11.44 -6.32
N THR A 22 -23.40 11.09 -7.02
CA THR A 22 -22.92 11.87 -8.18
C THR A 22 -22.25 10.99 -9.25
N VAL A 23 -23.02 10.08 -9.87
CA VAL A 23 -22.71 9.60 -11.23
C VAL A 23 -23.64 10.33 -12.20
N SER A 24 -23.17 11.47 -12.73
CA SER A 24 -23.92 12.21 -13.75
C SER A 24 -23.41 11.82 -15.13
N ALA A 25 -24.30 11.20 -15.90
CA ALA A 25 -24.15 10.99 -17.33
C ALA A 25 -24.17 12.35 -18.06
N GLY A 26 -23.10 12.67 -18.79
CA GLY A 26 -23.03 13.80 -19.71
C GLY A 26 -22.67 13.33 -21.12
N ALA A 27 -23.64 13.36 -22.03
CA ALA A 27 -23.46 13.14 -23.47
C ALA A 27 -22.85 14.40 -24.15
N GLN A 28 -22.04 14.18 -25.18
CA GLN A 28 -21.28 15.17 -25.97
C GLN A 28 -22.15 16.17 -26.77
N PRO A 29 -21.55 17.30 -27.23
CA PRO A 29 -21.59 17.59 -28.67
C PRO A 29 -20.22 17.99 -29.28
N PRO A 30 -20.10 17.96 -30.63
CA PRO A 30 -18.83 17.99 -31.35
C PRO A 30 -18.34 19.39 -31.77
N THR A 31 -17.09 19.40 -32.24
CA THR A 31 -16.37 20.44 -33.01
C THR A 31 -16.08 21.76 -32.30
N THR A 32 -14.80 22.03 -32.00
CA THR A 32 -13.98 23.04 -32.70
C THR A 32 -12.54 22.92 -32.19
N THR A 33 -11.62 22.49 -33.07
CA THR A 33 -10.18 22.57 -32.87
C THR A 33 -9.79 24.00 -32.54
N THR A 34 -9.44 24.27 -31.28
CA THR A 34 -8.70 25.47 -30.91
C THR A 34 -7.36 25.00 -30.37
N VAL A 35 -6.31 25.22 -31.17
CA VAL A 35 -4.93 25.03 -30.78
C VAL A 35 -4.64 26.01 -29.66
N MET A 36 -4.51 25.54 -28.41
CA MET A 36 -3.95 26.37 -27.35
C MET A 36 -2.44 26.39 -27.54
N THR A 37 -1.97 27.55 -28.00
CA THR A 37 -0.57 27.94 -28.06
C THR A 37 0.06 27.82 -26.67
N ALA A 38 1.19 27.12 -26.61
CA ALA A 38 2.06 27.03 -25.46
C ALA A 38 2.40 28.43 -24.92
N ALA A 39 2.20 28.63 -23.62
CA ALA A 39 2.63 29.84 -22.91
C ALA A 39 3.38 29.42 -21.64
N ALA A 40 4.72 29.43 -21.77
CA ALA A 40 5.71 29.67 -20.73
C ALA A 40 5.60 28.91 -19.39
N GLU A 41 6.24 27.74 -19.32
CA GLU A 41 7.50 27.56 -18.56
C GLU A 41 7.66 28.47 -17.32
N GLY A 42 6.93 28.18 -16.24
CA GLY A 42 7.16 28.79 -14.93
C GLY A 42 8.02 27.88 -14.03
N PRO A 43 8.87 28.43 -13.12
CA PRO A 43 9.64 27.64 -12.15
C PRO A 43 8.74 26.78 -11.26
N VAL A 44 7.47 27.17 -11.11
CA VAL A 44 6.44 26.45 -10.37
C VAL A 44 6.01 25.15 -11.05
N PHE A 45 5.95 25.09 -12.39
CA PHE A 45 5.60 23.85 -13.10
C PHE A 45 6.74 22.83 -13.04
N LEU A 46 8.00 23.28 -13.17
CA LEU A 46 9.19 22.45 -12.94
C LEU A 46 9.29 21.98 -11.49
N ALA A 47 8.94 22.82 -10.51
CA ALA A 47 8.87 22.44 -9.10
C ALA A 47 7.74 21.43 -8.83
N ALA A 48 6.57 21.61 -9.45
CA ALA A 48 5.45 20.68 -9.34
C ALA A 48 5.75 19.35 -10.03
N ALA A 49 6.40 19.36 -11.20
CA ALA A 49 6.88 18.17 -11.88
C ALA A 49 7.97 17.46 -11.07
N GLY A 50 8.90 18.19 -10.45
CA GLY A 50 9.91 17.62 -9.56
C GLY A 50 9.33 17.04 -8.27
N LEU A 51 8.27 17.63 -7.71
CA LEU A 51 7.51 17.07 -6.59
C LEU A 51 6.67 15.85 -7.01
N ALA A 52 6.06 15.90 -8.19
CA ALA A 52 5.29 14.80 -8.76
C ALA A 52 6.18 13.62 -9.15
N GLU A 53 7.39 13.83 -9.65
CA GLU A 53 8.39 12.77 -9.88
C GLU A 53 8.82 12.13 -8.55
N ARG A 54 8.92 12.94 -7.47
CA ARG A 54 9.32 12.47 -6.14
C ARG A 54 8.21 11.76 -5.37
N LEU A 55 6.96 12.20 -5.53
CA LEU A 55 5.79 11.58 -4.91
C LEU A 55 5.23 10.45 -5.77
N GLY A 56 5.31 10.61 -7.08
CA GLY A 56 4.69 9.82 -8.12
C GLY A 56 5.71 9.02 -8.90
N GLY A 57 6.68 8.38 -8.23
CA GLY A 57 7.39 7.24 -8.83
C GLY A 57 6.34 6.41 -9.57
N GLY A 58 6.46 6.35 -10.90
CA GLY A 58 5.34 6.39 -11.84
C GLY A 58 4.10 5.63 -11.41
N GLU A 59 2.89 6.13 -11.71
CA GLU A 59 1.59 5.57 -11.26
C GLU A 59 1.55 4.03 -11.15
N GLY A 60 2.15 3.30 -12.12
CA GLY A 60 2.32 1.85 -12.07
C GLY A 60 3.16 1.27 -10.92
N GLN A 61 4.24 1.92 -10.51
CA GLN A 61 5.08 1.53 -9.36
C GLN A 61 4.31 1.66 -8.04
N GLN A 62 3.46 2.69 -7.89
CA GLN A 62 2.62 2.81 -6.71
C GLN A 62 1.55 1.70 -6.66
N GLN A 63 0.93 1.37 -7.79
CA GLN A 63 -0.01 0.24 -7.87
C GLN A 63 0.68 -1.08 -7.51
N TYR A 64 1.89 -1.31 -8.02
CA TYR A 64 2.69 -2.49 -7.70
C TYR A 64 3.02 -2.60 -6.21
N CYS A 65 3.31 -1.47 -5.56
CA CYS A 65 3.52 -1.42 -4.12
C CYS A 65 2.25 -1.78 -3.34
N TRP A 66 1.10 -1.30 -3.77
CA TRP A 66 -0.18 -1.68 -3.15
C TRP A 66 -0.53 -3.15 -3.38
N GLU A 67 -0.28 -3.68 -4.58
CA GLU A 67 -0.47 -5.10 -4.88
C GLU A 67 0.43 -5.98 -4.00
N SER A 68 1.71 -5.64 -3.92
CA SER A 68 2.68 -6.34 -3.07
C SER A 68 2.25 -6.30 -1.60
N LEU A 69 1.72 -5.17 -1.12
CA LEU A 69 1.21 -5.06 0.24
C LEU A 69 0.02 -6.01 0.49
N MET A 70 -0.89 -6.12 -0.47
CA MET A 70 -2.01 -7.05 -0.39
C MET A 70 -1.55 -8.51 -0.45
N GLU A 71 -0.47 -8.81 -1.16
CA GLU A 71 0.15 -10.13 -1.16
C GLU A 71 0.74 -10.47 0.22
N ILE A 72 1.46 -9.54 0.87
CA ILE A 72 1.92 -9.71 2.26
C ILE A 72 0.73 -9.96 3.20
N ARG A 73 -0.36 -9.21 3.04
CA ARG A 73 -1.59 -9.40 3.84
C ARG A 73 -2.17 -10.80 3.65
N SER A 74 -2.10 -11.38 2.44
CA SER A 74 -2.60 -12.75 2.21
C SER A 74 -1.80 -13.81 2.98
N CYS A 75 -0.51 -13.58 3.19
CA CYS A 75 0.41 -14.44 3.93
C CYS A 75 0.48 -14.12 5.44
N THR A 76 -0.43 -13.32 5.99
CA THR A 76 -0.44 -12.97 7.44
C THR A 76 -0.38 -14.21 8.34
N GLY A 77 -0.93 -15.35 7.91
CA GLY A 77 -0.82 -16.61 8.64
C GLY A 77 0.62 -17.11 8.78
N GLU A 78 1.43 -17.01 7.72
CA GLU A 78 2.85 -17.38 7.73
C GLU A 78 3.65 -16.43 8.62
N ILE A 79 3.38 -15.13 8.51
CA ILE A 79 4.03 -14.06 9.29
C ILE A 79 3.75 -14.20 10.79
N VAL A 80 2.49 -14.43 11.17
CA VAL A 80 2.13 -14.66 12.57
C VAL A 80 2.78 -15.93 13.10
N LEU A 81 2.83 -17.00 12.31
CA LEU A 81 3.44 -18.26 12.72
C LEU A 81 4.97 -18.12 12.90
N PHE A 82 5.61 -17.34 12.02
CA PHE A 82 7.03 -16.97 12.09
C PHE A 82 7.36 -16.33 13.44
N PHE A 83 6.60 -15.30 13.85
CA PHE A 83 6.85 -14.60 15.12
C PHE A 83 6.46 -15.41 16.36
N LEU A 84 5.39 -16.23 16.31
CA LEU A 84 4.93 -16.98 17.48
C LEU A 84 5.76 -18.24 17.78
N ASN A 85 6.20 -18.97 16.75
CA ASN A 85 6.92 -20.23 16.95
C ASN A 85 8.43 -20.04 16.91
N GLY A 86 8.91 -18.92 16.35
CA GLY A 86 10.32 -18.76 16.02
C GLY A 86 10.80 -19.82 15.02
N GLU A 87 9.89 -20.42 14.26
CA GLU A 87 10.24 -21.27 13.13
C GLU A 87 10.03 -20.47 11.87
N ALA A 88 11.10 -20.38 11.09
CA ALA A 88 11.18 -19.44 10.00
C ALA A 88 10.60 -20.09 8.73
N TYR A 89 9.27 -20.02 8.57
CA TYR A 89 8.57 -20.54 7.40
C TYR A 89 7.77 -19.44 6.73
N LEU A 90 8.42 -18.71 5.82
CA LEU A 90 7.73 -17.88 4.84
C LEU A 90 7.91 -18.51 3.46
N GLY A 91 6.81 -18.62 2.75
CA GLY A 91 6.77 -19.13 1.40
C GLY A 91 7.45 -18.18 0.41
N PRO A 92 7.84 -18.68 -0.77
CA PRO A 92 8.50 -17.87 -1.79
C PRO A 92 7.62 -16.74 -2.34
N GLY A 93 6.30 -16.84 -2.21
CA GLY A 93 5.36 -15.75 -2.52
C GLY A 93 5.46 -14.62 -1.51
N CYS A 94 5.30 -14.95 -0.22
CA CYS A 94 5.44 -14.01 0.89
C CYS A 94 6.77 -13.24 0.81
N CYS A 95 7.89 -13.96 0.66
CA CYS A 95 9.19 -13.31 0.59
C CYS A 95 9.44 -12.49 -0.68
N ARG A 96 8.77 -12.82 -1.79
CA ARG A 96 8.80 -11.97 -2.98
C ARG A 96 8.09 -10.65 -2.73
N ALA A 97 6.93 -10.69 -2.09
CA ALA A 97 6.15 -9.49 -1.76
C ALA A 97 6.87 -8.61 -0.71
N VAL A 98 7.45 -9.22 0.34
CA VAL A 98 8.27 -8.50 1.34
C VAL A 98 9.43 -7.77 0.65
N ARG A 99 10.22 -8.48 -0.18
CA ARG A 99 11.34 -7.85 -0.92
C ARG A 99 10.86 -6.74 -1.86
N ALA A 100 9.67 -6.89 -2.45
CA ALA A 100 9.11 -5.87 -3.32
C ALA A 100 8.82 -4.57 -2.55
N ILE A 101 8.12 -4.66 -1.42
CA ILE A 101 7.85 -3.52 -0.54
C ILE A 101 9.17 -2.90 -0.05
N GLU A 102 10.05 -3.72 0.48
CA GLU A 102 11.29 -3.30 1.15
C GLU A 102 12.37 -2.69 0.25
N ARG A 103 12.29 -2.90 -1.06
CA ARG A 103 13.32 -2.45 -2.01
C ARG A 103 12.81 -1.47 -3.06
N LEU A 104 11.52 -1.53 -3.40
CA LEU A 104 10.95 -0.79 -4.54
C LEU A 104 9.93 0.26 -4.13
N CYS A 105 9.47 0.26 -2.88
CA CYS A 105 8.37 1.13 -2.45
C CYS A 105 8.85 2.34 -1.65
N TRP A 106 8.20 3.48 -1.90
CA TRP A 106 8.63 4.80 -1.44
C TRP A 106 8.43 5.06 0.06
N ALA A 107 7.74 4.17 0.76
CA ALA A 107 7.54 4.22 2.21
C ALA A 107 7.23 2.80 2.74
N ALA A 108 8.20 1.89 2.66
CA ALA A 108 8.04 0.49 3.06
C ALA A 108 7.45 0.34 4.47
N ASP A 109 8.05 1.01 5.47
CA ASP A 109 7.59 0.96 6.87
C ASP A 109 6.13 1.43 7.02
N ALA A 110 5.76 2.52 6.34
CA ALA A 110 4.42 3.07 6.39
C ALA A 110 3.41 2.14 5.72
N MET A 111 3.78 1.49 4.61
CA MET A 111 2.92 0.53 3.92
C MET A 111 2.72 -0.72 4.78
N LEU A 112 3.77 -1.29 5.35
CA LEU A 112 3.69 -2.44 6.25
C LEU A 112 2.84 -2.13 7.49
N SER A 113 2.94 -0.92 8.03
CA SER A 113 2.11 -0.48 9.16
C SER A 113 0.61 -0.48 8.87
N VAL A 114 0.19 -0.25 7.62
CA VAL A 114 -1.23 -0.32 7.21
C VAL A 114 -1.83 -1.71 7.45
N ILE A 115 -1.02 -2.77 7.34
CA ILE A 115 -1.45 -4.15 7.59
C ILE A 115 -1.10 -4.65 8.99
N GLY A 116 -0.63 -3.75 9.86
CA GLY A 116 -0.37 -4.03 11.28
C GLY A 116 1.02 -4.54 11.59
N LEU A 117 1.97 -4.47 10.65
CA LEU A 117 3.39 -4.75 10.91
C LEU A 117 4.08 -3.53 11.49
N THR A 118 4.88 -3.73 12.52
CA THR A 118 5.80 -2.72 13.03
C THR A 118 7.03 -2.58 12.13
N PRO A 119 7.74 -1.44 12.18
CA PRO A 119 9.02 -1.29 11.46
C PRO A 119 10.01 -2.40 11.81
N GLU A 120 10.11 -2.76 13.10
CA GLU A 120 11.01 -3.81 13.57
C GLU A 120 10.64 -5.19 13.00
N GLU A 121 9.34 -5.53 12.92
CA GLU A 121 8.88 -6.77 12.28
C GLU A 121 9.15 -6.75 10.77
N GLY A 122 8.99 -5.61 10.10
CA GLY A 122 9.33 -5.43 8.69
C GLY A 122 10.80 -5.71 8.40
N ASP A 123 11.69 -5.13 9.20
CA ASP A 123 13.14 -5.36 9.12
C ASP A 123 13.51 -6.83 9.35
N MET A 124 12.84 -7.53 10.28
CA MET A 124 13.05 -8.97 10.49
C MET A 124 12.62 -9.80 9.28
N LEU A 125 11.45 -9.50 8.71
CA LEU A 125 10.94 -10.17 7.50
C LEU A 125 11.87 -9.94 6.31
N LYS A 126 12.36 -8.70 6.13
CA LYS A 126 13.36 -8.36 5.11
C LYS A 126 14.61 -9.22 5.27
N GLY A 127 15.17 -9.27 6.48
CA GLY A 127 16.37 -10.05 6.78
C GLY A 127 16.20 -11.54 6.45
N TYR A 128 15.08 -12.13 6.87
CA TYR A 128 14.78 -13.52 6.53
C TYR A 128 14.66 -13.73 5.01
N CYS A 129 13.87 -12.88 4.34
CA CYS A 129 13.60 -13.03 2.92
C CYS A 129 14.77 -12.67 2.01
N ASP A 130 15.80 -11.97 2.50
CA ASP A 130 17.00 -11.65 1.72
C ASP A 130 17.97 -12.85 1.60
N ASP A 131 17.91 -13.79 2.55
CA ASP A 131 18.71 -15.02 2.55
C ASP A 131 18.11 -16.13 1.64
N ASP A 132 16.80 -16.11 1.39
CA ASP A 132 16.02 -17.15 0.69
C ASP A 132 16.28 -17.33 -0.82
N GLY A 133 17.45 -16.92 -1.32
CA GLY A 133 17.86 -17.15 -2.71
C GLY A 133 18.01 -18.63 -3.09
N GLN A 134 18.02 -19.54 -2.12
CA GLN A 134 18.20 -20.97 -2.33
C GLN A 134 17.37 -21.74 -1.30
N GLY A 135 16.14 -22.11 -1.67
CA GLY A 135 15.19 -22.77 -0.78
C GLY A 135 15.82 -23.82 0.15
N HIS A 136 15.42 -23.73 1.42
CA HIS A 136 15.84 -24.47 2.63
C HIS A 136 16.76 -23.67 3.57
N HIS A 137 16.18 -22.75 4.34
CA HIS A 137 16.84 -22.14 5.50
C HIS A 137 16.27 -22.72 6.79
N THR A 138 17.12 -23.45 7.52
CA THR A 138 16.89 -23.95 8.89
C THR A 138 17.45 -22.98 9.93
N ALA A 139 17.36 -21.67 9.68
CA ALA A 139 17.89 -20.65 10.58
C ALA A 139 16.79 -20.17 11.53
N ALA A 140 16.95 -20.46 12.83
CA ALA A 140 16.07 -19.93 13.86
C ALA A 140 16.30 -18.41 14.02
N PRO A 141 15.23 -17.60 14.13
CA PRO A 141 15.34 -16.16 14.30
C PRO A 141 15.90 -15.81 15.69
N PRO A 142 16.56 -14.65 15.83
CA PRO A 142 17.00 -14.14 17.12
C PRO A 142 15.78 -13.92 18.02
N ARG A 143 15.81 -14.48 19.23
CA ARG A 143 14.78 -14.26 20.24
C ARG A 143 14.91 -12.83 20.77
N ALA A 144 13.83 -12.07 20.70
CA ALA A 144 13.67 -10.78 21.39
C ALA A 144 13.70 -10.96 22.93
#